data_AF-A0A0C2G8D4-F1
#
_entry.id   AF-A0A0C2G8D4-F1
#
_cell.length_a   1.000
_cell.length_b   1.000
_cell.length_c   1.000
_cell.angle_alpha   90.00
_cell.angle_beta   90.00
_cell.angle_gamma   90.00
#
_symmetry.space_group_name_H-M   'P 1'
#
loop_
_entity.id
_entity.type
_entity.pdbx_description
1 polymer ?
#
loop_
_entity_poly.entity_id
_entity_poly.type
_entity_poly.pdbx_seq_one_letter_code
_entity_poly.pdbx_strand_id
1 'polypeptide(L)'
;MTLVEDQEARDLPGAVSEAVKNGEISVQAPQSALSHGQTKVYTVDAEDKDTTFTSVTIPVGGDYSMLSNLTVLFNESGDIVQYGETLISENDAGNFNITSFTDGELVNSNDTDLPYMTDAQLQQDAASGEAMATAGAGSTAACVAAVLGVSGATAYLIVGACTGACTVPGVGTAVCVACIGAYATVGGASITAVASCF
;
A
#
# COMPACT_ATOMS: atom_id res chain seq x y z
N MET A 1 4.01 -5.47 -13.54
CA MET A 1 2.70 -5.00 -13.05
C MET A 1 2.11 -4.05 -14.07
N THR A 2 0.86 -4.31 -14.47
CA THR A 2 0.17 -3.55 -15.53
C THR A 2 -1.16 -3.06 -14.99
N LEU A 3 -1.49 -1.79 -15.18
CA LEU A 3 -2.83 -1.27 -14.85
C LEU A 3 -3.85 -1.95 -15.76
N VAL A 4 -4.89 -2.53 -15.17
CA VAL A 4 -5.94 -3.22 -15.91
C VAL A 4 -7.17 -2.32 -15.98
N GLU A 5 -7.66 -2.06 -17.20
CA GLU A 5 -8.83 -1.19 -17.46
C GLU A 5 -9.99 -1.93 -18.15
N ASP A 6 -9.84 -3.24 -18.37
CA ASP A 6 -10.84 -4.07 -19.04
C ASP A 6 -12.06 -4.38 -18.14
N GLN A 7 -13.04 -5.08 -18.70
CA GLN A 7 -14.31 -5.35 -18.03
C GLN A 7 -14.12 -6.18 -16.74
N GLU A 8 -13.15 -7.08 -16.73
CA GLU A 8 -12.83 -7.96 -15.59
C GLU A 8 -12.27 -7.13 -14.41
N ALA A 9 -11.43 -6.13 -14.70
CA ALA A 9 -10.99 -5.14 -13.71
C ALA A 9 -12.10 -4.21 -13.19
N ARG A 10 -13.24 -4.10 -13.89
CA ARG A 10 -14.39 -3.29 -13.41
C ARG A 10 -15.26 -4.04 -12.41
N ASP A 11 -15.26 -5.37 -12.45
CA ASP A 11 -16.12 -6.20 -11.61
C ASP A 11 -15.43 -6.57 -10.28
N LEU A 12 -14.09 -6.70 -10.27
CA LEU A 12 -13.31 -7.03 -9.08
C LEU A 12 -13.46 -6.03 -7.89
N PRO A 13 -13.50 -4.70 -8.09
CA PRO A 13 -13.82 -3.77 -7.01
C PRO A 13 -15.18 -4.04 -6.36
N GLY A 14 -16.16 -4.49 -7.17
CA GLY A 14 -17.48 -4.92 -6.69
C GLY A 14 -17.38 -6.17 -5.82
N ALA A 15 -16.62 -7.17 -6.27
CA ALA A 15 -16.37 -8.40 -5.51
C ALA A 15 -15.68 -8.12 -4.17
N VAL A 16 -14.66 -7.25 -4.12
CA VAL A 16 -14.03 -6.84 -2.85
C VAL A 16 -15.04 -6.15 -1.93
N SER A 17 -15.88 -5.27 -2.47
CA SER A 17 -16.91 -4.58 -1.70
C SER A 17 -17.91 -5.55 -1.08
N GLU A 18 -18.28 -6.61 -1.80
CA GLU A 18 -19.18 -7.65 -1.31
C GLU A 18 -18.51 -8.55 -0.28
N ALA A 19 -17.25 -8.95 -0.51
CA ALA A 19 -16.45 -9.74 0.43
C ALA A 19 -16.26 -9.02 1.79
N VAL A 20 -16.03 -7.71 1.77
CA VAL A 20 -15.98 -6.88 2.99
C VAL A 20 -17.34 -6.83 3.70
N LYS A 21 -18.45 -6.66 2.96
CA LYS A 21 -19.80 -6.60 3.54
C LYS A 21 -20.23 -7.94 4.16
N ASN A 22 -19.84 -9.04 3.54
CA ASN A 22 -20.21 -10.38 3.97
C ASN A 22 -19.26 -10.94 5.05
N GLY A 23 -18.18 -10.22 5.39
CA GLY A 23 -17.23 -10.59 6.44
C GLY A 23 -16.17 -11.59 6.01
N GLU A 24 -16.00 -11.84 4.71
CA GLU A 24 -14.91 -12.64 4.15
C GLU A 24 -13.58 -11.88 4.23
N ILE A 25 -13.62 -10.56 4.02
CA ILE A 25 -12.51 -9.64 4.27
C ILE A 25 -12.81 -8.87 5.55
N SER A 26 -12.00 -9.07 6.58
CA SER A 26 -12.09 -8.34 7.84
C SER A 26 -11.22 -7.09 7.79
N VAL A 27 -11.86 -5.93 7.68
CA VAL A 27 -11.19 -4.61 7.74
C VAL A 27 -11.36 -3.96 9.10
N GLN A 28 -10.34 -3.22 9.51
CA GLN A 28 -10.28 -2.50 10.78
C GLN A 28 -10.73 -1.06 10.63
N ALA A 29 -10.48 -0.43 9.47
CA ALA A 29 -11.08 0.85 9.16
C ALA A 29 -12.61 0.71 9.01
N PRO A 30 -13.37 1.76 9.36
CA PRO A 30 -14.80 1.79 9.08
C PRO A 30 -15.05 1.58 7.58
N GLN A 31 -16.02 0.73 7.22
CA GLN A 31 -16.32 0.49 5.79
C GLN A 31 -16.66 1.78 5.02
N SER A 32 -17.19 2.80 5.70
CA SER A 32 -17.47 4.12 5.12
C SER A 32 -16.20 4.91 4.74
N ALA A 33 -15.03 4.54 5.27
CA ALA A 33 -13.74 5.14 4.93
C ALA A 33 -13.16 4.54 3.63
N LEU A 34 -13.63 3.37 3.19
CA LEU A 34 -13.17 2.73 1.96
C LEU A 34 -13.66 3.51 0.73
N SER A 35 -12.71 4.07 -0.02
CA SER A 35 -12.98 4.93 -1.18
C SER A 35 -13.09 4.10 -2.46
N HIS A 36 -14.15 3.30 -2.57
CA HIS A 36 -14.37 2.38 -3.69
C HIS A 36 -14.35 3.05 -5.08
N GLY A 37 -14.66 4.34 -5.18
CA GLY A 37 -14.59 5.11 -6.43
C GLY A 37 -13.18 5.46 -6.90
N GLN A 38 -12.16 5.21 -6.07
CA GLN A 38 -10.74 5.47 -6.36
C GLN A 38 -9.92 4.17 -6.39
N THR A 39 -10.60 3.04 -6.56
CA THR A 39 -9.97 1.71 -6.64
C THR A 39 -9.04 1.64 -7.84
N LYS A 40 -7.89 0.99 -7.65
CA LYS A 40 -6.94 0.68 -8.72
C LYS A 40 -6.79 -0.83 -8.83
N VAL A 41 -6.69 -1.33 -10.06
CA VAL A 41 -6.55 -2.76 -10.34
C VAL A 41 -5.32 -3.00 -11.19
N TYR A 42 -4.50 -3.95 -10.78
CA TYR A 42 -3.22 -4.23 -11.40
C TYR A 42 -2.96 -5.71 -11.47
N THR A 43 -2.35 -6.19 -12.56
CA THR A 43 -1.82 -7.56 -12.60
C THR A 43 -0.40 -7.61 -12.04
N VAL A 44 -0.09 -8.62 -11.24
CA VAL A 44 1.20 -8.83 -10.58
C VAL A 44 1.69 -10.23 -10.93
N ASP A 45 2.81 -10.31 -11.64
CA ASP A 45 3.43 -11.60 -11.95
C ASP A 45 4.17 -12.13 -10.72
N ALA A 46 4.01 -13.42 -10.42
CA ALA A 46 4.81 -14.12 -9.43
C ALA A 46 6.28 -14.26 -9.90
N GLU A 47 7.16 -14.69 -8.99
CA GLU A 47 8.57 -14.90 -9.32
C GLU A 47 8.80 -15.94 -10.42
N ASP A 48 7.93 -16.95 -10.49
CA ASP A 48 7.98 -17.99 -11.53
C ASP A 48 7.52 -17.49 -12.92
N LYS A 49 6.90 -16.30 -12.99
CA LYS A 49 6.32 -15.69 -14.20
C LYS A 49 5.25 -16.49 -14.92
N ASP A 50 4.89 -17.66 -14.39
CA ASP A 50 3.85 -18.54 -14.92
C ASP A 50 2.54 -18.37 -14.12
N THR A 51 2.62 -17.74 -12.94
CA THR A 51 1.46 -17.37 -12.13
C THR A 51 1.26 -15.85 -12.17
N THR A 52 0.07 -15.39 -12.58
CA THR A 52 -0.32 -13.98 -12.47
C THR A 52 -1.39 -13.80 -11.40
N PHE A 53 -1.17 -12.83 -10.51
CA PHE A 53 -2.16 -12.35 -9.55
C PHE A 53 -2.82 -11.07 -10.04
N THR A 54 -4.03 -10.79 -9.58
CA THR A 54 -4.65 -9.47 -9.73
C THR A 54 -4.75 -8.80 -8.36
N SER A 55 -4.16 -7.63 -8.24
CA SER A 55 -4.22 -6.78 -7.05
C SER A 55 -5.29 -5.72 -7.22
N VAL A 56 -6.18 -5.59 -6.24
CA VAL A 56 -7.18 -4.53 -6.12
C VAL A 56 -6.85 -3.68 -4.91
N THR A 57 -6.50 -2.41 -5.13
CA THR A 57 -6.18 -1.45 -4.08
C THR A 57 -7.29 -0.43 -3.94
N ILE A 58 -7.87 -0.33 -2.75
CA ILE A 58 -8.92 0.63 -2.36
C ILE A 58 -8.32 1.61 -1.34
N PRO A 59 -8.27 2.92 -1.64
CA PRO A 59 -7.81 3.91 -0.66
C PRO A 59 -8.72 3.96 0.58
N VAL A 60 -8.12 4.22 1.74
CA VAL A 60 -8.84 4.47 3.00
C VAL A 60 -8.75 5.95 3.34
N GLY A 61 -9.89 6.63 3.42
CA GLY A 61 -9.99 8.05 3.76
C GLY A 61 -10.49 8.29 5.20
N GLY A 62 -11.05 9.46 5.46
CA GLY A 62 -11.51 9.85 6.80
C GLY A 62 -10.37 10.42 7.64
N ASP A 63 -10.15 9.87 8.83
CA ASP A 63 -9.08 10.30 9.75
C ASP A 63 -7.71 9.68 9.40
N TYR A 64 -7.66 8.87 8.34
CA TYR A 64 -6.46 8.21 7.85
C TYR A 64 -5.79 9.04 6.75
N SER A 65 -4.46 8.98 6.70
CA SER A 65 -3.66 9.58 5.62
C SER A 65 -4.01 8.97 4.27
N MET A 66 -3.86 9.75 3.19
CA MET A 66 -3.99 9.32 1.79
C MET A 66 -3.10 8.13 1.39
N LEU A 67 -2.11 7.76 2.21
CA LEU A 67 -1.27 6.58 2.03
C LEU A 67 -1.92 5.29 2.59
N SER A 68 -3.05 5.41 3.27
CA SER A 68 -3.78 4.27 3.82
C SER A 68 -4.60 3.58 2.72
N ASN A 69 -4.59 2.26 2.72
CA ASN A 69 -5.25 1.47 1.69
C ASN A 69 -5.57 0.04 2.18
N LEU A 70 -6.58 -0.54 1.56
CA LEU A 70 -6.83 -1.98 1.54
C LEU A 70 -6.35 -2.51 0.18
N THR A 71 -5.53 -3.55 0.18
CA THR A 71 -5.05 -4.24 -1.02
C THR A 71 -5.44 -5.71 -0.96
N VAL A 72 -6.10 -6.22 -2.01
CA VAL A 72 -6.59 -7.60 -2.11
C VAL A 72 -5.95 -8.27 -3.30
N LEU A 73 -5.35 -9.45 -3.11
CA LEU A 73 -4.79 -10.28 -4.17
C LEU A 73 -5.76 -11.40 -4.54
N PHE A 74 -6.00 -11.52 -5.84
CA PHE A 74 -6.75 -12.59 -6.48
C PHE A 74 -5.81 -13.49 -7.28
N ASN A 75 -6.07 -14.80 -7.30
CA ASN A 75 -5.43 -15.72 -8.25
C ASN A 75 -6.15 -15.67 -9.62
N GLU A 76 -5.65 -16.44 -10.59
CA GLU A 76 -6.25 -16.55 -11.94
C GLU A 76 -7.66 -17.18 -11.95
N SER A 77 -8.05 -17.88 -10.87
CA SER A 77 -9.40 -18.43 -10.71
C SER A 77 -10.40 -17.41 -10.14
N GLY A 78 -9.93 -16.22 -9.75
CA GLY A 78 -10.74 -15.18 -9.12
C GLY A 78 -10.95 -15.38 -7.62
N ASP A 79 -10.23 -16.30 -6.98
CA ASP A 79 -10.29 -16.48 -5.53
C ASP A 79 -9.36 -15.50 -4.82
N ILE A 80 -9.79 -14.99 -3.66
CA ILE A 80 -8.94 -14.17 -2.78
C ILE A 80 -7.86 -15.08 -2.19
N VAL A 81 -6.60 -14.72 -2.46
CA VAL A 81 -5.42 -15.44 -1.93
C VAL A 81 -4.94 -14.82 -0.63
N GLN A 82 -4.98 -13.49 -0.54
CA GLN A 82 -4.57 -12.72 0.61
C GLN A 82 -5.09 -11.30 0.49
N TYR A 83 -5.32 -10.63 1.61
CA TYR A 83 -5.49 -9.18 1.65
C TYR A 83 -4.64 -8.54 2.75
N GLY A 84 -4.26 -7.29 2.51
CA GLY A 84 -3.54 -6.46 3.46
C GLY A 84 -4.23 -5.11 3.62
N GLU A 85 -4.34 -4.64 4.85
CA GLU A 85 -4.86 -3.30 5.17
C GLU A 85 -3.77 -2.51 5.87
N THR A 86 -3.44 -1.34 5.35
CA THR A 86 -2.51 -0.40 6.00
C THR A 86 -3.25 0.88 6.36
N LEU A 87 -3.18 1.23 7.63
CA LEU A 87 -3.77 2.42 8.22
C LEU A 87 -2.65 3.32 8.76
N ILE A 88 -2.59 4.54 8.24
CA ILE A 88 -1.64 5.57 8.65
C ILE A 88 -2.43 6.72 9.27
N SER A 89 -2.15 7.05 10.52
CA SER A 89 -2.90 8.06 11.29
C SER A 89 -1.98 8.90 12.17
N GLU A 90 -2.51 9.93 12.82
CA GLU A 90 -1.81 10.71 13.84
C GLU A 90 -1.91 10.00 15.20
N ASN A 91 -0.79 9.87 15.93
CA ASN A 91 -0.78 9.36 17.30
C ASN A 91 -0.88 10.49 18.34
N ASP A 92 -1.01 10.12 19.62
CA ASP A 92 -1.15 11.08 20.73
C ASP A 92 0.04 12.05 20.88
N ALA A 93 1.20 11.73 20.30
CA ALA A 93 2.39 12.58 20.30
C ALA A 93 2.44 13.56 19.11
N GLY A 94 1.46 13.52 18.19
CA GLY A 94 1.44 14.33 16.98
C GLY A 94 2.34 13.82 15.86
N ASN A 95 2.72 12.54 15.91
CA ASN A 95 3.53 11.88 14.88
C ASN A 95 2.68 10.88 14.08
N PHE A 96 3.21 10.37 12.98
CA PHE A 96 2.57 9.27 12.26
C PHE A 96 2.62 7.97 13.07
N ASN A 97 1.50 7.25 13.10
CA ASN A 97 1.40 5.84 13.42
C ASN A 97 1.11 5.06 12.14
N ILE A 98 1.81 3.95 11.93
CA ILE A 98 1.59 3.01 10.83
C ILE A 98 1.14 1.69 11.43
N THR A 99 -0.05 1.25 11.06
CA THR A 99 -0.57 -0.07 11.45
C THR A 99 -0.93 -0.86 10.20
N SER A 100 -0.45 -2.09 10.10
CA SER A 100 -0.71 -2.98 8.97
C SER A 100 -1.28 -4.31 9.44
N PHE A 101 -2.27 -4.80 8.70
CA PHE A 101 -2.95 -6.06 8.91
C PHE A 101 -2.78 -6.93 7.67
N THR A 102 -2.64 -8.24 7.88
CA THR A 102 -2.68 -9.24 6.82
C THR A 102 -3.76 -10.26 7.17
N ASP A 103 -4.69 -10.50 6.26
CA ASP A 103 -5.84 -11.38 6.45
C ASP A 103 -6.64 -11.06 7.74
N GLY A 104 -6.70 -9.77 8.07
CA GLY A 104 -7.38 -9.23 9.25
C GLY A 104 -6.57 -9.27 10.54
N GLU A 105 -5.40 -9.93 10.56
CA GLU A 105 -4.53 -10.04 11.72
C GLU A 105 -3.46 -8.93 11.73
N LEU A 106 -3.17 -8.37 12.91
CA LEU A 106 -2.16 -7.33 13.07
C LEU A 106 -0.76 -7.89 12.82
N VAL A 107 -0.06 -7.37 11.80
CA VAL A 107 1.32 -7.77 11.47
C VAL A 107 2.35 -6.69 11.77
N ASN A 108 1.93 -5.42 11.81
CA ASN A 108 2.81 -4.29 12.13
C ASN A 108 2.03 -3.19 12.86
N SER A 109 2.61 -2.61 13.90
CA SER A 109 2.15 -1.37 14.50
C SER A 109 3.36 -0.59 14.98
N ASN A 110 3.57 0.60 14.42
CA ASN A 110 4.77 1.38 14.64
C ASN A 110 4.41 2.85 14.80
N ASP A 111 4.64 3.38 16.00
CA ASP A 111 4.70 4.81 16.25
C ASP A 111 6.02 5.35 15.70
N THR A 112 5.93 6.33 14.82
CA THR A 112 7.11 6.93 14.19
C THR A 112 7.56 8.16 14.96
N ASP A 113 8.80 8.57 14.72
CA ASP A 113 9.32 9.87 15.15
C ASP A 113 9.05 10.99 14.11
N LEU A 114 8.29 10.68 13.04
CA LEU A 114 7.98 11.62 11.97
C LEU A 114 6.73 12.43 12.35
N PRO A 115 6.82 13.76 12.44
CA PRO A 115 5.65 14.60 12.70
C PRO A 115 4.55 14.36 11.68
N TYR A 116 3.31 14.32 12.15
CA TYR A 116 2.16 14.11 11.28
C TYR A 116 2.03 15.25 10.25
N MET A 117 1.69 14.88 9.02
CA MET A 117 1.45 15.79 7.91
C MET A 117 0.09 15.48 7.32
N THR A 118 -0.67 16.54 7.05
CA THR A 118 -1.93 16.42 6.28
C THR A 118 -1.66 15.91 4.87
N ASP A 119 -2.68 15.37 4.21
CA ASP A 119 -2.55 14.87 2.83
C ASP A 119 -2.02 15.93 1.86
N ALA A 120 -2.43 17.19 2.02
CA ALA A 120 -1.92 18.29 1.19
C ALA A 120 -0.41 18.53 1.41
N GLN A 121 0.05 18.40 2.66
CA GLN A 121 1.47 18.51 3.00
C GLN A 121 2.24 17.31 2.46
N LEU A 122 1.71 16.08 2.59
CA LEU A 122 2.31 14.87 2.03
C LEU A 122 2.43 14.94 0.50
N GLN A 123 1.43 15.46 -0.21
CA GLN A 123 1.51 15.65 -1.66
C GLN A 123 2.59 16.66 -2.05
N GLN A 124 2.69 17.76 -1.31
CA GLN A 124 3.71 18.77 -1.54
C GLN A 124 5.11 18.23 -1.22
N ASP A 125 5.24 17.48 -0.14
CA ASP A 125 6.48 16.83 0.31
C ASP A 125 6.92 15.75 -0.69
N ALA A 126 6.01 14.88 -1.13
CA ALA A 126 6.29 13.91 -2.19
C ALA A 126 6.77 14.59 -3.49
N ALA A 127 6.19 15.74 -3.85
CA ALA A 127 6.57 16.48 -5.05
C ALA A 127 7.87 17.30 -4.91
N SER A 128 8.33 17.62 -3.70
CA SER A 128 9.53 18.42 -3.49
C SER A 128 10.80 17.65 -3.82
N GLY A 129 10.77 16.32 -3.68
CA GLY A 129 11.95 15.45 -3.81
C GLY A 129 13.06 15.77 -2.81
N GLU A 130 12.77 16.59 -1.79
CA GLU A 130 13.74 16.96 -0.77
C GLU A 130 13.96 15.75 0.14
N ALA A 131 15.19 15.24 0.15
CA ALA A 131 15.60 14.23 1.10
C ALA A 131 15.61 14.87 2.50
N MET A 132 14.47 14.81 3.19
CA MET A 132 14.44 15.03 4.63
C MET A 132 15.44 14.07 5.26
N ALA A 133 16.36 14.61 6.07
CA ALA A 133 17.23 13.82 6.94
C ALA A 133 16.37 13.25 8.08
N THR A 134 15.43 12.37 7.76
CA THR A 134 14.76 11.54 8.75
C THR A 134 15.83 10.64 9.34
N ALA A 135 16.31 11.00 10.53
CA ALA A 135 17.24 10.18 11.30
C ALA A 135 16.61 8.78 11.46
N GLY A 136 17.16 7.78 10.77
CA GLY A 136 16.61 6.42 10.77
C GLY A 136 15.97 5.96 9.45
N ALA A 137 15.94 6.78 8.40
CA ALA A 137 15.66 6.28 7.04
C ALA A 137 16.79 5.34 6.62
N GLY A 138 16.59 4.04 6.84
CA GLY A 138 17.51 2.98 6.43
C GLY A 138 17.77 3.02 4.92
N SER A 139 18.73 2.22 4.47
CA SER A 139 19.11 2.12 3.05
C SER A 139 17.92 1.90 2.11
N THR A 140 16.88 1.21 2.57
CA THR A 140 15.62 0.97 1.84
C THR A 140 14.85 2.27 1.59
N ALA A 141 14.62 3.11 2.59
CA ALA A 141 13.88 4.37 2.42
C ALA A 141 14.64 5.35 1.51
N ALA A 142 15.96 5.39 1.60
CA ALA A 142 16.78 6.17 0.68
C ALA A 142 16.67 5.67 -0.77
N CYS A 143 16.67 4.35 -0.97
CA CYS A 143 16.46 3.74 -2.28
C CYS A 143 15.05 4.07 -2.82
N VAL A 144 14.00 3.88 -2.01
CA VAL A 144 12.62 4.16 -2.40
C VAL A 144 12.43 5.64 -2.73
N ALA A 145 12.98 6.56 -1.93
CA ALA A 145 12.94 8.00 -2.21
C ALA A 145 13.59 8.34 -3.56
N ALA A 146 14.79 7.79 -3.81
CA ALA A 146 15.54 8.03 -5.03
C ALA A 146 14.82 7.45 -6.26
N VAL A 147 14.23 6.26 -6.14
CA VAL A 147 13.51 5.60 -7.24
C VAL A 147 12.20 6.32 -7.51
N LEU A 148 11.35 6.52 -6.51
CA LEU A 148 10.05 7.18 -6.68
C LEU A 148 10.16 8.68 -6.99
N GLY A 149 11.30 9.30 -6.67
CA GLY A 149 11.50 10.75 -6.78
C GLY A 149 10.69 11.51 -5.74
N VAL A 150 10.49 10.90 -4.56
CA VAL A 150 9.72 11.48 -3.44
C VAL A 150 10.65 11.89 -2.31
N SER A 151 10.13 12.69 -1.37
CA SER A 151 10.87 13.02 -0.16
C SER A 151 11.23 11.78 0.68
N GLY A 152 12.22 11.95 1.56
CA GLY A 152 12.58 10.93 2.56
C GLY A 152 11.43 10.58 3.51
N ALA A 153 10.59 11.56 3.87
CA ALA A 153 9.46 11.34 4.77
C ALA A 153 8.35 10.50 4.12
N THR A 154 7.97 10.83 2.89
CA THR A 154 7.01 10.03 2.12
C THR A 154 7.54 8.61 1.87
N ALA A 155 8.81 8.48 1.49
CA ALA A 155 9.44 7.17 1.31
C ALA A 155 9.48 6.36 2.60
N TYR A 156 9.75 6.98 3.75
CA TYR A 156 9.75 6.32 5.05
C TYR A 156 8.37 5.74 5.38
N LEU A 157 7.29 6.49 5.14
CA LEU A 157 5.92 6.01 5.34
C LEU A 157 5.59 4.83 4.41
N ILE A 158 5.94 4.92 3.12
CA ILE A 158 5.74 3.84 2.15
C ILE A 158 6.51 2.57 2.57
N VAL A 159 7.76 2.72 3.03
CA VAL A 159 8.55 1.60 3.54
C VAL A 159 7.91 1.00 4.78
N GLY A 160 7.51 1.82 5.75
CA GLY A 160 6.83 1.34 6.95
C GLY A 160 5.53 0.58 6.64
N ALA A 161 4.77 1.07 5.65
CA ALA A 161 3.56 0.42 5.16
C ALA A 161 3.82 -0.94 4.51
N CYS A 162 4.86 -1.05 3.67
CA CYS A 162 5.12 -2.27 2.92
C CYS A 162 6.09 -3.25 3.60
N THR A 163 6.75 -2.87 4.70
CA THR A 163 7.70 -3.76 5.40
C THR A 163 7.03 -5.07 5.84
N GLY A 164 5.78 -5.02 6.33
CA GLY A 164 5.04 -6.23 6.70
C GLY A 164 4.79 -7.15 5.49
N ALA A 165 4.38 -6.58 4.36
CA ALA A 165 4.14 -7.32 3.12
C ALA A 165 5.42 -7.89 2.49
N CYS A 166 6.53 -7.16 2.54
CA CYS A 166 7.79 -7.50 1.88
C CYS A 166 8.69 -8.45 2.69
N THR A 167 8.32 -8.81 3.92
CA THR A 167 9.11 -9.71 4.78
C THR A 167 8.51 -11.11 4.92
N VAL A 168 7.33 -11.36 4.33
CA VAL A 168 6.67 -12.68 4.34
C VAL A 168 7.29 -13.58 3.26
N PRO A 169 7.85 -14.77 3.59
CA PRO A 169 8.38 -15.69 2.59
C PRO A 169 7.27 -16.37 1.76
N GLY A 170 7.51 -16.62 0.47
CA GLY A 170 6.59 -17.31 -0.44
C GLY A 170 5.84 -16.35 -1.38
N VAL A 171 4.50 -16.32 -1.30
CA VAL A 171 3.64 -15.38 -2.07
C VAL A 171 3.97 -13.90 -1.76
N GLY A 172 4.78 -13.64 -0.73
CA GLY A 172 5.16 -12.31 -0.28
C GLY A 172 5.84 -11.43 -1.33
N THR A 173 6.48 -11.96 -2.37
CA THR A 173 7.00 -11.11 -3.46
C THR A 173 5.85 -10.46 -4.24
N ALA A 174 4.78 -11.20 -4.54
CA ALA A 174 3.60 -10.65 -5.20
C ALA A 174 2.86 -9.65 -4.29
N VAL A 175 2.78 -9.95 -2.99
CA VAL A 175 2.13 -9.08 -1.99
C VAL A 175 2.94 -7.80 -1.76
N CYS A 176 4.27 -7.90 -1.73
CA CYS A 176 5.18 -6.76 -1.67
C CYS A 176 5.02 -5.85 -2.89
N VAL A 177 5.02 -6.43 -4.09
CA VAL A 177 4.80 -5.70 -5.34
C VAL A 177 3.41 -5.06 -5.36
N ALA A 178 2.39 -5.75 -4.86
CA ALA A 178 1.04 -5.21 -4.73
C ALA A 178 0.96 -4.02 -3.76
N CYS A 179 1.59 -4.13 -2.58
CA CYS A 179 1.67 -3.04 -1.61
C CYS A 179 2.36 -1.82 -2.21
N ILE A 180 3.51 -2.02 -2.86
CA ILE A 180 4.24 -0.93 -3.53
C ILE A 180 3.39 -0.34 -4.67
N GLY A 181 2.68 -1.19 -5.39
CA GLY A 181 1.76 -0.79 -6.46
C GLY A 181 0.62 0.11 -5.98
N ALA A 182 0.18 -0.03 -4.73
CA ALA A 182 -0.78 0.89 -4.12
C ALA A 182 -0.27 2.35 -4.15
N TYR A 183 1.04 2.54 -4.02
CA TYR A 183 1.74 3.83 -3.99
C TYR A 183 2.27 4.27 -5.35
N ALA A 184 1.99 3.55 -6.44
CA ALA A 184 2.51 3.84 -7.77
C ALA A 184 2.12 5.23 -8.31
N THR A 185 1.12 5.90 -7.72
CA THR A 185 0.72 7.28 -8.09
C THR A 185 1.42 8.36 -7.29
N VAL A 186 2.19 8.02 -6.26
CA VAL A 186 2.90 8.98 -5.40
C VAL A 186 4.22 9.42 -6.04
N GLY A 187 4.80 8.61 -6.92
CA GLY A 187 6.07 8.90 -7.59
C GLY A 187 6.08 8.46 -9.06
N GLY A 188 7.17 8.79 -9.76
CA GLY A 188 7.30 8.59 -11.21
C GLY A 188 7.95 7.27 -11.67
N ALA A 189 8.34 6.40 -10.73
CA ALA A 189 9.07 5.18 -11.06
C ALA A 189 8.20 3.95 -11.32
N SER A 190 8.82 2.96 -11.97
CA SER A 190 8.22 1.64 -12.11
C SER A 190 8.22 0.88 -10.78
N ILE A 191 7.14 0.13 -10.55
CA ILE A 191 6.91 -0.65 -9.32
C ILE A 191 8.05 -1.66 -9.09
N THR A 192 8.57 -2.25 -10.17
CA THR A 192 9.73 -3.16 -10.13
C THR A 192 11.00 -2.49 -9.61
N ALA A 193 11.24 -1.22 -9.95
CA ALA A 193 12.40 -0.50 -9.44
C ALA A 193 12.27 -0.28 -7.93
N VAL A 194 11.07 0.00 -7.44
CA VAL A 194 10.82 0.20 -6.00
C VAL A 194 10.90 -1.12 -5.23
N ALA A 195 10.40 -2.21 -5.81
CA ALA A 195 10.51 -3.55 -5.22
C ALA A 195 11.97 -3.98 -5.02
N SER A 196 12.90 -3.54 -5.89
CA SER A 196 14.33 -3.84 -5.76
C SER A 196 15.03 -3.15 -4.56
N CYS A 197 14.33 -2.25 -3.86
CA CYS A 197 14.85 -1.58 -2.67
C CYS A 197 14.69 -2.41 -1.38
N PHE A 198 13.88 -3.48 -1.42
CA PHE A 198 13.60 -4.40 -0.31
C PHE A 198 14.38 -5.71 -0.51
#